data_AF-A0A510TBW3-F1
#
_entry.id   AF-A0A510TBW3-F1
#
_cell.length_a   1.000
_cell.length_b   1.000
_cell.length_c   1.000
_cell.angle_alpha   90.00
_cell.angle_beta   90.00
_cell.angle_gamma   90.00
#
_symmetry.space_group_name_H-M   'P 1'
#
loop_
_entity.id
_entity.type
_entity.pdbx_description
1 polymer ?
#
loop_
_entity_poly.entity_id
_entity_poly.type
_entity_poly.pdbx_seq_one_letter_code
_entity_poly.pdbx_strand_id
1 'polypeptide(L)'
;MLLIGVPAGYLVISANQSRNSGKDKEAKYSATGLTPGFPSKVQRRLYQVAVPHPADPVAYYETNNWKTSRLYIEFRTNSAGLDSFLGAMGVRRDELKKDAKPISARDRKVSGWDFSGPGPWWGLAHPQKNPAPTQDVVVNMADPNFPTVYVVSRTVP
;
A
#
# COMPACT_ATOMS: atom_id res chain seq x y z
N MET A 1 2.29 -32.16 -39.42
CA MET A 1 3.50 -31.50 -38.88
C MET A 1 3.40 -30.03 -39.27
N LEU A 2 3.61 -29.01 -38.44
CA LEU A 2 4.60 -28.89 -37.39
C LEU A 2 4.32 -27.59 -36.58
N LEU A 3 4.33 -27.74 -35.26
CA LEU A 3 4.73 -26.81 -34.19
C LEU A 3 4.42 -25.30 -34.24
N ILE A 4 3.71 -24.92 -33.17
CA ILE A 4 3.72 -23.67 -32.40
C ILE A 4 5.05 -22.89 -32.48
N GLY A 5 4.93 -21.57 -32.66
CA GLY A 5 6.01 -20.62 -32.43
C GLY A 5 5.44 -19.25 -32.03
N VAL A 6 4.95 -19.13 -30.79
CA VAL A 6 4.71 -17.82 -30.16
C VAL A 6 6.09 -17.21 -29.86
N PRO A 7 6.43 -16.02 -30.39
CA PRO A 7 7.60 -15.31 -29.90
C PRO A 7 7.27 -14.75 -28.53
N ALA A 8 7.80 -15.40 -27.50
CA ALA A 8 8.11 -14.79 -26.22
C ALA A 8 9.07 -13.62 -26.46
N GLY A 9 8.75 -12.45 -25.89
CA GLY A 9 9.59 -11.26 -26.00
C GLY A 9 9.22 -10.26 -24.91
N TYR A 10 9.80 -10.50 -23.73
CA TYR A 10 9.64 -9.74 -22.50
C TYR A 10 10.12 -8.28 -22.60
N LEU A 11 9.43 -7.42 -21.83
CA LEU A 11 9.90 -6.24 -21.10
C LEU A 11 10.86 -5.27 -21.81
N VAL A 12 10.29 -4.13 -22.20
CA VAL A 12 10.98 -2.84 -22.00
C VAL A 12 10.01 -1.88 -21.34
N ILE A 13 9.93 -1.91 -20.01
CA ILE A 13 9.30 -0.82 -19.26
C ILE A 13 10.45 0.02 -18.71
N SER A 14 10.60 1.19 -19.32
CA SER A 14 11.66 2.15 -19.12
C SER A 14 11.96 2.41 -17.65
N ALA A 15 13.13 1.95 -17.20
CA ALA A 15 13.80 2.46 -16.02
C ALA A 15 14.38 3.85 -16.34
N ASN A 16 13.53 4.87 -16.52
CA ASN A 16 14.00 6.26 -16.58
C ASN A 16 12.94 7.30 -16.22
N GLN A 17 12.27 7.15 -15.07
CA GLN A 17 11.40 8.20 -14.52
C GLN A 17 11.89 8.74 -13.16
N SER A 18 13.12 8.42 -12.75
CA SER A 18 13.60 8.67 -11.38
C SER A 18 14.09 10.10 -11.08
N ARG A 19 13.91 11.08 -11.97
CA ARG A 19 14.35 12.47 -11.69
C ARG A 19 13.26 13.53 -11.75
N ASN A 20 12.21 13.37 -12.57
CA ASN A 20 11.09 14.31 -12.58
C ASN A 20 9.95 13.89 -11.64
N SER A 21 9.84 12.59 -11.36
CA SER A 21 8.76 12.05 -10.54
C SER A 21 8.79 12.54 -9.10
N GLY A 22 9.94 12.99 -8.56
CA GLY A 22 10.01 13.55 -7.20
C GLY A 22 9.11 14.77 -6.99
N LYS A 23 9.10 15.72 -7.94
CA LYS A 23 8.28 16.93 -7.85
C LYS A 23 6.79 16.65 -8.06
N ASP A 24 6.45 15.77 -9.00
CA ASP A 24 5.06 15.37 -9.25
C ASP A 24 4.49 14.53 -8.08
N LYS A 25 5.34 13.71 -7.43
CA LYS A 25 5.02 12.93 -6.23
C LYS A 25 4.77 13.85 -5.04
N GLU A 26 5.68 14.78 -4.74
CA GLU A 26 5.52 15.75 -3.65
C GLU A 26 4.26 16.59 -3.82
N ALA A 27 3.98 17.07 -5.04
CA ALA A 27 2.77 17.83 -5.34
C ALA A 27 1.48 17.01 -5.11
N LYS A 28 1.47 15.72 -5.46
CA LYS A 28 0.33 14.82 -5.24
C LYS A 28 0.04 14.61 -3.75
N TYR A 29 1.09 14.47 -2.92
CA TYR A 29 0.93 14.21 -1.48
C TYR A 29 0.62 15.49 -0.68
N SER A 30 1.14 16.65 -1.10
CA SER A 30 0.77 17.94 -0.49
C SER A 30 -0.72 18.27 -0.61
N ALA A 31 -1.40 17.77 -1.64
CA ALA A 31 -2.84 17.95 -1.82
C ALA A 31 -3.70 17.00 -0.96
N THR A 32 -3.14 15.87 -0.50
CA THR A 32 -3.88 14.82 0.22
C THR A 32 -3.52 14.70 1.70
N GLY A 33 -2.57 15.51 2.19
CA GLY A 33 -2.11 15.51 3.59
C GLY A 33 -1.13 14.39 3.93
N LEU A 34 -0.74 13.55 2.96
CA LEU A 34 0.30 12.54 3.14
C LEU A 34 1.69 13.20 3.15
N THR A 35 2.54 12.78 4.07
CA THR A 35 3.93 13.20 4.13
C THR A 35 4.78 12.18 3.37
N PRO A 36 5.58 12.60 2.36
CA PRO A 36 6.49 11.70 1.69
C PRO A 36 7.58 11.22 2.66
N GLY A 37 7.89 9.93 2.61
CA GLY A 37 8.90 9.30 3.45
C GLY A 37 8.37 8.15 4.29
N PHE A 38 9.22 7.65 5.18
CA PHE A 38 8.88 6.55 6.06
C PHE A 38 8.34 7.05 7.39
N PRO A 39 7.28 6.42 7.94
CA PRO A 39 6.90 6.64 9.32
C PRO A 39 8.05 6.23 10.25
N SER A 40 8.14 6.89 11.39
CA SER A 40 9.15 6.62 12.42
C SER A 40 9.12 5.16 12.89
N LYS A 41 10.25 4.65 13.38
CA LYS A 41 10.34 3.28 13.93
C LYS A 41 9.31 3.01 15.02
N VAL A 42 9.00 4.03 15.84
CA VAL A 42 8.00 3.94 16.91
C VAL A 42 6.59 3.79 16.32
N GLN A 43 6.20 4.63 15.34
CA GLN A 43 4.92 4.50 14.65
C GLN A 43 4.78 3.12 14.00
N ARG A 44 5.79 2.67 13.25
CA ARG A 44 5.76 1.35 12.60
C ARG A 44 5.54 0.21 13.59
N ARG A 45 6.16 0.29 14.78
CA ARG A 45 5.99 -0.71 15.85
C ARG A 45 4.62 -0.62 16.51
N LEU A 46 4.13 0.59 16.81
CA LEU A 46 2.84 0.83 17.45
C LEU A 46 1.67 0.35 16.56
N TYR A 47 1.75 0.66 15.27
CA TYR A 47 0.72 0.34 14.29
C TYR A 47 0.95 -1.02 13.60
N GLN A 48 2.00 -1.74 13.97
CA GLN A 48 2.42 -3.03 13.40
C GLN A 48 2.52 -3.02 11.86
N VAL A 49 2.96 -1.90 11.28
CA VAL A 49 3.12 -1.76 9.83
C VAL A 49 4.59 -1.89 9.42
N ALA A 50 4.94 -3.03 8.85
CA ALA A 50 6.28 -3.32 8.36
C ALA A 50 6.41 -2.94 6.87
N VAL A 51 6.74 -1.68 6.57
CA VAL A 51 7.04 -1.28 5.18
C VAL A 51 8.22 -2.09 4.64
N PRO A 52 8.05 -2.84 3.53
CA PRO A 52 9.06 -3.74 2.98
C PRO A 52 10.18 -2.95 2.29
N HIS A 53 11.30 -3.62 2.02
CA HIS A 53 12.36 -3.08 1.18
C HIS A 53 12.54 -3.99 -0.05
N PRO A 54 12.52 -3.48 -1.29
CA PRO A 54 12.39 -2.06 -1.67
C PRO A 54 10.93 -1.56 -1.65
N ALA A 55 10.74 -0.31 -1.22
CA ALA A 55 9.48 0.41 -1.36
C ALA A 55 9.76 1.88 -1.74
N ASP A 56 9.27 2.30 -2.91
CA ASP A 56 9.35 3.67 -3.43
C ASP A 56 8.26 3.90 -4.51
N PRO A 57 7.45 4.97 -4.40
CA PRO A 57 7.42 5.94 -3.29
C PRO A 57 6.74 5.37 -2.03
N VAL A 58 7.05 5.98 -0.88
CA VAL A 58 6.36 5.78 0.39
C VAL A 58 5.83 7.12 0.87
N ALA A 59 4.58 7.14 1.31
CA ALA A 59 3.97 8.30 1.94
C ALA A 59 3.14 7.85 3.14
N TYR A 60 3.08 8.66 4.19
CA TYR A 60 2.34 8.33 5.40
C TYR A 60 1.64 9.55 5.99
N TYR A 61 0.57 9.30 6.74
CA TYR A 61 -0.14 10.31 7.50
C TYR A 61 -0.60 9.69 8.81
N GLU A 62 -0.46 10.39 9.92
CA GLU A 62 -0.98 9.93 11.21
C GLU A 62 -2.04 10.90 11.71
N THR A 63 -3.17 10.36 12.14
CA THR A 63 -4.15 11.10 12.92
C THR A 63 -4.19 10.53 14.33
N ASN A 64 -3.88 11.35 15.31
CA ASN A 64 -4.02 11.00 16.72
C ASN A 64 -5.21 11.77 17.30
N ASN A 65 -6.12 11.06 17.94
CA ASN A 65 -7.13 11.64 18.82
C ASN A 65 -7.10 10.90 20.15
N TRP A 66 -7.52 11.55 21.24
CA TRP A 66 -7.47 11.03 22.61
C TRP A 66 -8.15 9.67 22.81
N LYS A 67 -9.03 9.23 21.89
CA LYS A 67 -9.67 7.89 21.90
C LYS A 67 -9.09 6.88 20.91
N THR A 68 -8.41 7.32 19.86
CA THR A 68 -8.04 6.44 18.74
C THR A 68 -6.93 7.06 17.94
N SER A 69 -5.90 6.27 17.67
CA SER A 69 -4.80 6.66 16.80
C SER A 69 -4.90 5.87 15.50
N ARG A 70 -4.70 6.53 14.36
CA ARG A 70 -4.73 5.92 13.03
C ARG A 70 -3.50 6.32 12.23
N LEU A 71 -2.88 5.35 11.58
CA LEU A 71 -1.78 5.54 10.66
C LEU A 71 -2.22 5.10 9.27
N TYR A 72 -2.07 6.01 8.31
CA TYR A 72 -2.30 5.81 6.89
C TYR A 72 -0.93 5.70 6.22
N ILE A 73 -0.71 4.65 5.44
CA ILE A 73 0.53 4.49 4.68
C ILE A 73 0.18 4.05 3.27
N GLU A 74 0.81 4.69 2.30
CA GLU A 74 0.82 4.30 0.90
C GLU A 74 2.26 3.98 0.51
N PHE A 75 2.48 2.83 -0.12
CA PHE A 75 3.77 2.53 -0.72
C PHE A 75 3.66 1.68 -1.97
N ARG A 76 4.59 1.88 -2.90
CA ARG A 76 4.76 1.01 -4.07
C ARG A 76 5.92 0.06 -3.82
N THR A 77 5.72 -1.22 -4.05
CA THR A 77 6.74 -2.26 -3.85
C THR A 77 6.68 -3.29 -4.98
N ASN A 78 7.61 -4.24 -5.02
CA ASN A 78 7.57 -5.37 -5.95
C ASN A 78 6.81 -6.57 -5.35
N SER A 79 6.62 -7.64 -6.13
CA SER A 79 5.90 -8.83 -5.64
C SER A 79 6.53 -9.43 -4.36
N ALA A 80 7.85 -9.53 -4.27
CA ALA A 80 8.52 -10.06 -3.08
C ALA A 80 8.36 -9.17 -1.84
N GLY A 81 8.35 -7.85 -2.03
CA GLY A 81 8.10 -6.88 -0.98
C GLY A 81 6.64 -6.91 -0.50
N LEU A 82 5.69 -7.10 -1.41
CA LEU A 82 4.29 -7.33 -1.04
C LEU A 82 4.16 -8.60 -0.18
N ASP A 83 4.76 -9.71 -0.59
CA ASP A 83 4.72 -10.97 0.18
C ASP A 83 5.40 -10.81 1.55
N SER A 84 6.50 -10.06 1.61
CA SER A 84 7.18 -9.74 2.87
C SER A 84 6.34 -8.88 3.80
N PHE A 85 5.63 -7.88 3.26
CA PHE A 85 4.72 -7.02 4.00
C PHE A 85 3.55 -7.81 4.58
N LEU A 86 2.89 -8.63 3.76
CA LEU A 86 1.80 -9.50 4.16
C LEU A 86 2.28 -10.52 5.20
N GLY A 87 3.42 -11.16 4.97
CA GLY A 87 4.00 -12.12 5.91
C GLY A 87 4.36 -11.49 7.26
N ALA A 88 4.83 -10.25 7.28
CA ALA A 88 5.10 -9.51 8.52
C ALA A 88 3.81 -9.18 9.31
N MET A 89 2.68 -9.05 8.62
CA MET A 89 1.34 -8.97 9.23
C MET A 89 0.76 -10.35 9.60
N GLY A 90 1.44 -11.44 9.25
CA GLY A 90 0.94 -12.81 9.47
C GLY A 90 -0.16 -13.23 8.49
N VAL A 91 -0.30 -12.53 7.36
CA VAL A 91 -1.29 -12.81 6.32
C VAL A 91 -0.60 -13.22 5.03
N ARG A 92 -1.32 -13.91 4.16
CA ARG A 92 -0.78 -14.38 2.88
C ARG A 92 -1.46 -13.69 1.70
N ARG A 93 -0.77 -13.67 0.56
CA ARG A 93 -1.30 -13.06 -0.67
C ARG A 93 -2.59 -13.72 -1.16
N ASP A 94 -2.79 -15.01 -0.89
CA ASP A 94 -4.01 -15.74 -1.21
C ASP A 94 -5.22 -15.34 -0.35
N GLU A 95 -5.01 -14.66 0.78
CA GLU A 95 -6.09 -14.13 1.61
C GLU A 95 -6.65 -12.79 1.09
N LEU A 96 -5.94 -12.15 0.15
CA LEU A 96 -6.42 -10.95 -0.51
C LEU A 96 -7.68 -11.27 -1.33
N LYS A 97 -8.75 -10.52 -1.09
CA LYS A 97 -10.00 -10.65 -1.84
C LYS A 97 -10.02 -9.70 -3.02
N LYS A 98 -10.29 -10.23 -4.20
CA LYS A 98 -10.45 -9.43 -5.43
C LYS A 98 -11.62 -8.45 -5.25
N ASP A 99 -11.43 -7.22 -5.71
CA ASP A 99 -12.38 -6.11 -5.67
C ASP A 99 -12.81 -5.65 -4.26
N ALA A 100 -12.23 -6.23 -3.20
CA ALA A 100 -12.45 -5.80 -1.83
C ALA A 100 -11.71 -4.49 -1.54
N LYS A 101 -12.42 -3.55 -0.93
CA LYS A 101 -11.90 -2.24 -0.51
C LYS A 101 -12.29 -1.99 0.96
N PRO A 102 -11.62 -2.67 1.92
CA PRO A 102 -11.97 -2.59 3.34
C PRO A 102 -11.75 -1.19 3.94
N ILE A 103 -10.89 -0.37 3.34
CA ILE A 103 -10.64 1.01 3.79
C ILE A 103 -11.92 1.84 3.61
N SER A 104 -12.41 2.41 4.72
CA SER A 104 -13.69 3.10 4.78
C SER A 104 -13.71 4.38 3.93
N ALA A 105 -14.91 4.86 3.57
CA ALA A 105 -15.06 6.14 2.87
C ALA A 105 -14.51 7.34 3.67
N ARG A 106 -14.59 7.27 5.01
CA ARG A 106 -14.00 8.28 5.89
C ARG A 106 -12.48 8.30 5.78
N ASP A 107 -11.86 7.13 5.87
CA ASP A 107 -10.40 6.99 5.82
C ASP A 107 -9.87 7.44 4.45
N ARG A 108 -10.56 7.09 3.37
CA ARG A 108 -10.31 7.60 2.02
C ARG A 108 -10.38 9.12 1.89
N LYS A 109 -11.37 9.75 2.54
CA LYS A 109 -11.49 11.22 2.56
C LYS A 109 -10.32 11.88 3.31
N VAL A 110 -9.83 11.24 4.37
CA VAL A 110 -8.69 11.74 5.16
C VAL A 110 -7.38 11.60 4.38
N SER A 111 -7.16 10.47 3.71
CA SER A 111 -5.93 10.21 2.95
C SER A 111 -5.96 10.72 1.51
N GLY A 112 -7.13 11.16 1.01
CA GLY A 112 -7.32 11.57 -0.39
C GLY A 112 -7.34 10.43 -1.40
N TRP A 113 -7.51 9.17 -0.98
CA TRP A 113 -7.54 8.02 -1.88
C TRP A 113 -8.94 7.77 -2.47
N ASP A 114 -9.08 7.74 -3.79
CA ASP A 114 -10.39 7.53 -4.44
C ASP A 114 -10.66 6.07 -4.89
N PHE A 115 -9.61 5.23 -5.02
CA PHE A 115 -9.66 3.85 -5.58
C PHE A 115 -10.50 3.71 -6.85
N SER A 116 -10.59 4.77 -7.64
CA SER A 116 -11.40 4.85 -8.87
C SER A 116 -10.62 4.48 -10.13
N GLY A 117 -9.29 4.37 -10.00
CA GLY A 117 -8.37 4.06 -11.09
C GLY A 117 -8.47 2.62 -11.62
N PRO A 118 -7.71 2.32 -12.69
CA PRO A 118 -7.64 0.97 -13.26
C PRO A 118 -7.19 -0.03 -12.21
N GLY A 119 -7.90 -1.16 -12.14
CA GLY A 119 -7.53 -2.32 -11.32
C GLY A 119 -6.58 -3.27 -12.06
N PRO A 120 -6.38 -4.50 -11.56
CA PRO A 120 -7.20 -5.16 -10.54
C PRO A 120 -6.90 -4.68 -9.11
N TRP A 121 -7.98 -4.47 -8.34
CA TRP A 121 -7.92 -4.10 -6.93
C TRP A 121 -8.08 -5.34 -6.05
N TRP A 122 -7.36 -5.37 -4.95
CA TRP A 122 -7.39 -6.43 -3.97
C TRP A 122 -7.46 -5.83 -2.58
N GLY A 123 -8.11 -6.49 -1.63
CA GLY A 123 -8.17 -5.98 -0.27
C GLY A 123 -8.30 -7.06 0.78
N LEU A 124 -7.87 -6.69 1.99
CA LEU A 124 -7.90 -7.54 3.18
C LEU A 124 -8.15 -6.68 4.40
N ALA A 125 -9.18 -7.02 5.17
CA ALA A 125 -9.36 -6.51 6.51
C ALA A 125 -8.72 -7.52 7.46
N HIS A 126 -7.78 -7.07 8.28
CA HIS A 126 -7.12 -7.86 9.32
C HIS A 126 -7.54 -7.31 10.70
N PRO A 127 -8.71 -7.71 11.21
CA PRO A 127 -9.16 -7.34 12.54
C PRO A 127 -8.35 -8.09 13.60
N GLN A 128 -7.72 -7.36 14.52
CA GLN A 128 -7.02 -7.93 15.67
C GLN A 128 -7.74 -7.57 16.97
N LYS A 129 -7.55 -8.40 18.00
CA LYS A 129 -8.09 -8.13 19.34
C LYS A 129 -7.22 -7.08 20.03
N ASN A 130 -7.86 -6.14 20.73
CA ASN A 130 -7.17 -5.16 21.56
C ASN A 130 -6.16 -5.87 22.50
N PRO A 131 -4.93 -5.33 22.65
CA PRO A 131 -4.48 -4.00 22.22
C PRO A 131 -3.86 -3.95 20.80
N ALA A 132 -3.93 -5.02 20.02
CA ALA A 132 -3.37 -5.01 18.67
C ALA A 132 -4.23 -4.16 17.70
N PRO A 133 -3.59 -3.43 16.76
CA PRO A 133 -4.31 -2.56 15.83
C PRO A 133 -5.12 -3.37 14.82
N THR A 134 -6.27 -2.85 14.40
CA THR A 134 -6.95 -3.35 13.21
C THR A 134 -6.31 -2.75 11.96
N GLN A 135 -5.99 -3.58 10.97
CA GLN A 135 -5.33 -3.16 9.75
C GLN A 135 -6.22 -3.42 8.53
N ASP A 136 -6.54 -2.37 7.78
CA ASP A 136 -7.29 -2.44 6.53
C ASP A 136 -6.32 -2.18 5.37
N VAL A 137 -6.18 -3.17 4.48
CA VAL A 137 -5.24 -3.14 3.36
C VAL A 137 -5.98 -3.15 2.04
N VAL A 138 -5.57 -2.29 1.12
CA VAL A 138 -5.95 -2.32 -0.31
C VAL A 138 -4.68 -2.36 -1.15
N VAL A 139 -4.65 -3.21 -2.16
CA VAL A 139 -3.55 -3.36 -3.10
C VAL A 139 -4.07 -3.11 -4.51
N ASN A 140 -3.43 -2.18 -5.22
CA ASN A 140 -3.61 -1.99 -6.65
C ASN A 140 -2.56 -2.81 -7.40
N MET A 141 -3.01 -3.79 -8.18
CA MET A 141 -2.16 -4.64 -9.02
C MET A 141 -2.28 -4.29 -10.52
N ALA A 142 -2.66 -3.05 -10.86
CA ALA A 142 -2.63 -2.56 -12.24
C ALA A 142 -1.23 -2.66 -12.86
N ASP A 143 -0.18 -2.43 -12.06
CA ASP A 143 1.21 -2.77 -12.41
C ASP A 143 1.63 -4.00 -11.60
N PRO A 144 1.67 -5.21 -12.21
CA PRO A 144 2.01 -6.44 -11.49
C PRO A 144 3.49 -6.50 -11.05
N ASN A 145 4.36 -5.73 -11.70
CA ASN A 145 5.78 -5.63 -11.30
C ASN A 145 5.92 -4.73 -10.07
N PHE A 146 5.05 -3.74 -9.95
CA PHE A 146 5.09 -2.78 -8.86
C PHE A 146 3.72 -2.45 -8.27
N PRO A 147 3.12 -3.39 -7.50
CA PRO A 147 1.87 -3.12 -6.80
C PRO A 147 1.97 -1.92 -5.85
N THR A 148 0.92 -1.11 -5.82
CA THR A 148 0.75 -0.03 -4.84
C THR A 148 -0.13 -0.54 -3.70
N VAL A 149 0.37 -0.41 -2.48
CA VAL A 149 -0.28 -0.87 -1.25
C VAL A 149 -0.73 0.35 -0.45
N TYR A 150 -1.98 0.30 0.02
CA TYR A 150 -2.63 1.27 0.88
C TYR A 150 -2.99 0.58 2.18
N VAL A 151 -2.58 1.13 3.31
CA VAL A 151 -2.77 0.55 4.63
C VAL A 151 -3.36 1.59 5.56
N VAL A 152 -4.41 1.22 6.28
CA VAL A 152 -4.92 1.97 7.42
C VAL A 152 -4.81 1.09 8.65
N SER A 153 -3.95 1.47 9.58
CA SER A 153 -3.80 0.80 10.86
C SER A 153 -4.42 1.65 11.96
N ARG A 154 -5.33 1.06 12.73
CA ARG A 154 -6.12 1.72 13.76
C ARG A 154 -5.89 1.04 15.10
N THR A 155 -5.40 1.80 16.08
CA THR A 155 -5.23 1.31 17.45
C THR A 155 -6.03 2.15 18.44
N VAL A 156 -6.44 1.51 19.53
CA VAL A 156 -7.06 2.15 20.69
C VAL A 156 -6.04 2.07 21.83
N PRO A 157 -5.59 3.21 22.40
CA PRO A 157 -4.66 3.24 23.52
C PRO A 157 -5.17 2.53 24.77
#